data_AF-A0A820IQ41-F1
#
_entry.id   AF-A0A820IQ41-F1
#
_cell.length_a   1.000
_cell.length_b   1.000
_cell.length_c   1.000
_cell.angle_alpha   90.00
_cell.angle_beta   90.00
_cell.angle_gamma   90.00
#
_symmetry.space_group_name_H-M   'P 1'
#
loop_
_entity.id
_entity.type
_entity.pdbx_description
1 polymer ?
#
loop_
_entity_poly.entity_id
_entity_poly.type
_entity_poly.pdbx_seq_one_letter_code
_entity_poly.pdbx_strand_id
1 'polypeptide(L)' 'MLTPLCGESSCEHRIKQDSARDAVVEEGAPAMGAKSLCIPFDQPEKLAEDQQCCHPECKRKAKYFTLFGRSY' A
#
# COMPACT_ATOMS: atom_id res chain seq x y z
N MET A 1 4.88 3.72 5.67
CA MET A 1 5.44 2.36 5.51
C MET A 1 5.83 2.15 4.07
N LEU A 2 7.06 1.71 3.80
CA LEU A 2 7.50 1.34 2.45
C LEU A 2 7.22 -0.14 2.23
N THR A 3 6.55 -0.50 1.14
CA THR A 3 6.10 -1.88 0.91
C THR A 3 6.09 -2.23 -0.58
N PRO A 4 6.35 -3.49 -0.96
CA PRO A 4 6.32 -3.92 -2.35
C PRO A 4 4.89 -3.93 -2.90
N LEU A 5 4.66 -3.25 -4.03
CA LEU A 5 3.36 -3.12 -4.69
C LEU A 5 3.43 -3.55 -6.15
N CYS A 6 2.37 -4.15 -6.66
CA CYS A 6 2.26 -4.55 -8.07
C CYS A 6 2.04 -3.38 -9.06
N GLY A 7 1.79 -2.16 -8.57
CA GLY A 7 1.54 -0.96 -9.37
C GLY A 7 0.13 -0.84 -9.94
N GLU A 8 -0.79 -1.70 -9.53
CA GLU A 8 -2.18 -1.69 -9.99
C GLU A 8 -3.06 -0.84 -9.07
N SER A 9 -3.81 0.11 -9.64
CA SER A 9 -4.70 1.01 -8.88
C SER A 9 -5.77 0.25 -8.09
N SER A 10 -6.21 -0.92 -8.60
CA SER A 10 -7.12 -1.81 -7.89
C SER A 10 -6.56 -2.30 -6.55
N CYS A 11 -5.25 -2.51 -6.49
CA CYS A 11 -4.57 -2.95 -5.28
C CYS A 11 -4.45 -1.82 -4.26
N GLU A 12 -4.12 -0.61 -4.72
CA GLU A 12 -4.08 0.59 -3.87
C GLU A 12 -5.44 0.90 -3.25
N HIS A 13 -6.53 0.76 -4.03
CA HIS A 13 -7.87 0.97 -3.52
C HIS A 13 -8.24 -0.03 -2.42
N ARG A 14 -7.89 -1.31 -2.59
CA ARG A 14 -8.12 -2.33 -1.55
C ARG A 14 -7.27 -2.07 -0.30
N ILE A 15 -5.99 -1.77 -0.45
CA ILE A 15 -5.11 -1.40 0.67
C ILE A 15 -5.70 -0.22 1.45
N LYS A 16 -6.18 0.81 0.77
CA LYS A 16 -6.84 1.95 1.40
C LYS A 16 -8.09 1.52 2.16
N GLN A 17 -8.94 0.70 1.57
CA GLN A 17 -10.17 0.23 2.20
C GLN A 17 -9.89 -0.64 3.44
N ASP A 18 -8.99 -1.60 3.33
CA ASP A 18 -8.69 -2.56 4.40
C ASP A 18 -7.96 -1.88 5.56
N SER A 19 -6.96 -1.04 5.26
CA SER A 19 -6.23 -0.30 6.30
C SER A 19 -7.05 0.81 6.99
N ALA A 20 -8.21 1.18 6.42
CA ALA A 20 -9.17 2.06 7.07
C ALA A 20 -10.03 1.31 8.09
N ARG A 21 -10.34 0.03 7.84
CA ARG A 21 -11.20 -0.81 8.71
C ARG A 21 -10.51 -1.22 10.01
N ASP A 22 -9.19 -1.41 9.97
CA ASP A 22 -8.37 -1.71 11.15
C ASP A 22 -7.98 -0.46 11.96
N ALA A 23 -8.37 0.75 11.52
CA ALA A 23 -8.15 1.94 12.30
C ALA A 23 -9.21 2.01 13.42
N VAL A 24 -8.78 2.04 14.68
CA VAL A 24 -9.64 2.54 15.77
C VAL A 24 -9.82 4.03 15.52
N VAL A 25 -11.01 4.42 15.09
CA VAL A 25 -11.35 5.81 14.80
C VAL A 25 -12.31 6.30 15.87
N GLU A 26 -11.99 7.44 16.47
CA GLU A 26 -12.92 8.19 17.32
C GLU A 26 -14.24 8.39 16.58
N GLU A 27 -15.38 8.19 17.25
CA GLU A 27 -16.70 8.37 16.64
C GLU A 27 -16.81 9.76 15.98
N GLY A 28 -16.93 9.79 14.65
CA GLY A 28 -17.10 11.02 13.87
C GLY A 28 -15.88 11.47 13.05
N ALA A 29 -14.70 10.86 13.21
CA ALA A 29 -13.56 11.15 12.34
C ALA A 29 -13.59 10.29 11.07
N PRO A 30 -13.21 10.82 9.88
CA PRO A 30 -13.10 10.00 8.68
C PRO A 30 -11.97 8.98 8.84
N ALA A 31 -12.29 7.70 8.67
CA ALA A 31 -11.29 6.64 8.62
C ALA A 31 -10.41 6.80 7.36
N MET A 32 -9.29 7.49 7.51
CA MET A 32 -8.35 7.71 6.41
C MET A 32 -7.41 6.51 6.30
N GLY A 33 -7.81 5.55 5.45
CA GLY A 33 -6.96 4.43 5.07
C GLY A 33 -5.63 4.88 4.45
N ALA A 34 -4.61 4.02 4.54
CA ALA A 34 -3.30 4.29 3.97
C ALA A 34 -3.41 4.41 2.44
N LYS A 35 -2.95 5.54 1.92
CA LYS A 35 -2.84 5.82 0.49
C LYS A 35 -1.39 5.64 0.03
N SER A 36 -1.20 5.33 -1.24
CA SER A 36 0.08 5.47 -1.92
C SER A 36 0.46 6.95 -1.92
N LEU A 37 1.64 7.27 -1.40
CA LEU A 37 2.19 8.63 -1.34
C LEU A 37 3.12 8.87 -2.52
N CYS A 38 4.09 7.97 -2.71
CA CYS A 38 5.02 8.02 -3.82
C CYS A 38 5.69 6.67 -4.05
N ILE A 39 6.24 6.50 -5.25
CA ILE A 39 7.23 5.48 -5.55
C ILE A 39 8.59 6.21 -5.54
N PRO A 40 9.51 5.88 -4.62
CA PRO A 40 10.84 6.48 -4.61
C PRO A 40 11.54 6.30 -5.94
N PHE A 41 12.17 7.35 -6.47
CA PHE A 41 12.97 7.25 -7.69
C PHE A 41 14.17 6.32 -7.51
N ASP A 42 14.79 6.38 -6.33
CA ASP A 42 15.84 5.46 -5.91
C ASP A 42 15.20 4.39 -5.01
N GLN A 43 15.18 3.14 -5.49
CA GLN A 43 14.58 2.03 -4.78
C GLN A 43 15.58 1.52 -3.74
N PRO A 44 15.18 1.35 -2.47
CA PRO A 44 16.11 1.01 -1.40
C PRO A 44 16.81 -0.33 -1.63
N GLU A 45 16.13 -1.25 -2.31
CA GLU A 45 16.63 -2.56 -2.68
C GLU A 45 16.00 -2.99 -4.01
N LYS A 46 16.65 -3.92 -4.70
CA LYS A 46 16.05 -4.61 -5.84
C LYS A 46 14.98 -5.58 -5.35
N LEU A 47 13.80 -5.52 -5.95
CA LEU A 47 12.77 -6.52 -5.69
C LEU A 47 13.28 -7.92 -6.09
N ALA A 48 13.07 -8.90 -5.21
CA ALA A 48 13.32 -10.30 -5.54
C ALA A 48 12.41 -10.77 -6.69
N GLU A 49 12.87 -11.73 -7.49
CA GLU A 49 12.14 -12.22 -8.68
C GLU A 49 10.77 -12.85 -8.35
N ASP A 50 10.61 -13.32 -7.12
CA ASP A 50 9.41 -13.93 -6.55
C ASP A 50 8.69 -13.01 -5.55
N GLN A 51 9.15 -11.77 -5.37
CA GLN A 51 8.54 -10.83 -4.44
C GLN A 51 7.09 -10.57 -4.81
N GLN A 52 6.19 -10.94 -3.89
CA GLN A 52 4.75 -10.74 -4.08
C GLN A 52 4.32 -9.34 -3.65
N CYS A 53 3.20 -8.89 -4.22
CA CYS A 53 2.53 -7.68 -3.78
C CYS A 53 2.14 -7.77 -2.30
N CYS A 54 2.22 -6.66 -1.57
CA CYS A 54 1.91 -6.62 -0.14
C CYS A 54 0.45 -6.96 0.22
N HIS A 55 -0.47 -6.91 -0.73
CA HIS A 55 -1.88 -7.18 -0.50
C HIS A 55 -2.13 -8.69 -0.57
N PRO A 56 -2.70 -9.33 0.47
CA PRO A 56 -2.82 -10.79 0.56
C PRO A 56 -3.69 -11.40 -0.54
N GLU A 57 -4.71 -10.68 -1.01
CA GLU A 57 -5.53 -11.15 -2.13
C GLU A 57 -4.89 -10.93 -3.52
N CYS A 58 -3.74 -10.25 -3.58
CA CYS A 58 -3.05 -9.97 -4.83
C CYS A 58 -1.98 -11.03 -5.09
N LYS A 59 -2.20 -11.86 -6.13
CA LYS A 59 -1.24 -12.91 -6.53
C LYS A 59 -0.19 -12.43 -7.54
N ARG A 60 -0.12 -11.11 -7.81
CA ARG A 60 0.82 -10.54 -8.78
C ARG A 60 2.18 -10.29 -8.13
N LYS A 61 3.22 -10.32 -8.96
CA LYS A 61 4.56 -9.90 -8.56
C LYS A 61 4.59 -8.39 -8.28
N ALA A 62 5.35 -8.00 -7.26
CA ALA A 62 5.62 -6.60 -7.00
C ALA A 62 6.50 -6.01 -8.11
N LYS A 63 6.23 -4.75 -8.47
CA LYS A 63 6.99 -4.01 -9.49
C LYS A 63 7.83 -2.89 -8.87
N TYR A 64 7.33 -2.28 -7.80
CA TYR A 64 8.00 -1.15 -7.13
C TYR A 64 7.77 -1.21 -5.61
N PHE A 65 8.73 -0.71 -4.84
CA PHE A 65 8.47 -0.30 -3.47
C PHE A 65 7.70 1.02 -3.48
N THR A 66 6.55 1.03 -2.83
CA THR A 66 5.66 2.18 -2.74
C THR A 66 5.53 2.61 -1.29
N LEU A 67 5.65 3.91 -1.04
CA LEU A 67 5.47 4.49 0.28
C LEU A 67 3.97 4.68 0.53
N PHE A 68 3.45 4.02 1.55
CA PHE A 68 2.09 4.19 2.03
C PHE A 68 2.04 5.02 3.31
N GLY A 69 1.02 5.86 3.44
CA GLY A 69 0.76 6.62 4.64
C GLY A 69 -0.64 7.19 4.68
N ARG A 70 -1.03 7.71 5.84
CA ARG A 70 -2.31 8.41 6.01
C ARG A 70 -2.05 9.89 5.70
N SER A 71 -2.69 10.40 4.65
CA SER A 71 -2.68 11.83 4.33
C SER A 71 -3.85 12.50 5.04
N TYR A 72 -3.61 13.61 5.74
CA TYR A 72 -4.67 14.52 6.17
C TYR A 72 -5.16 15.36 4.99
#